data_AF-A0A971MYL1-F1
#
_entry.id   AF-A0A971MYL1-F1
#
_cell.length_a   1.000
_cell.length_b   1.000
_cell.length_c   1.000
_cell.angle_alpha   90.00
_cell.angle_beta   90.00
_cell.angle_gamma   90.00
#
_symmetry.space_group_name_H-M   'P 1'
#
loop_
_entity.id
_entity.type
_entity.pdbx_description
1 polymer ?
#
loop_
_entity_poly.entity_id
_entity_poly.type
_entity_poly.pdbx_seq_one_letter_code
_entity_poly.pdbx_strand_id
1 'polypeptide(L)'
;MNSLTNETVTFKRIERKFFEIGCEVARTLMEQFLEEADKELKDGRNKAALRHKGSRTTTIKTLMGEVTMKRTLYRRINESGDAEHVFLLDEALNLETIGIISPNLAEKILEYACEMSYREVSKAVSELTNQRISHQGVWDVVQAAGERQTEAERNLVKAHANSQLAGNREVPVLFEEADGLWLSLQGKSRKGSSQRKKELKIGVIYEGWAQRYTSSKEYQTVGKTAFAGYLKAEEFKVLREAKVAEKYNTDEIQYRVLNGDGAAWIRTGHDAEGDLFQLDPYHLAKSVVRNVYDKSSRRHIMKWLKTGQFEKVFGKLNELKYQCGGLESEVKKLSVLEAYIKSNIDGIVSYKERTGIEMPSPPAGVEYRNLGTMERNVNIFAKRMKGGKSWSQKGASNISKIIALKIGKDFPEKIAALVSGRLSERLTERFEETIKPIKNPVKKARKSIYPVHQGKIAFIGLKQTNGREAIKSMFDLRPFSEMVYR
;
A
#
# COMPACT_ATOMS: atom_id res chain seq x y z
N MET A 1 -27.33 30.37 -42.46
CA MET A 1 -26.72 29.07 -42.13
C MET A 1 -25.97 29.20 -40.80
N ASN A 2 -26.58 28.80 -39.69
CA ASN A 2 -25.89 28.58 -38.41
C ASN A 2 -26.34 27.20 -37.90
N SER A 3 -25.51 26.20 -38.18
CA SER A 3 -25.70 24.83 -37.69
C SER A 3 -25.41 24.80 -36.19
N LEU A 4 -26.46 24.98 -35.38
CA LEU A 4 -26.45 24.57 -33.98
C LEU A 4 -26.58 23.04 -33.98
N THR A 5 -25.45 22.36 -33.84
CA THR A 5 -25.44 20.94 -33.51
C THR A 5 -26.18 20.75 -32.19
N ASN A 6 -27.42 20.28 -32.27
CA ASN A 6 -28.14 19.66 -31.17
C ASN A 6 -27.34 18.43 -30.71
N GLU A 7 -26.33 18.65 -29.86
CA GLU A 7 -25.69 17.56 -29.13
C GLU A 7 -26.74 16.98 -28.18
N THR A 8 -27.33 15.86 -28.59
CA THR A 8 -28.26 15.06 -27.79
C THR A 8 -27.68 14.85 -26.39
N VAL A 9 -28.35 15.38 -25.37
CA VAL A 9 -27.93 15.26 -23.98
C VAL A 9 -27.96 13.77 -23.60
N THR A 10 -26.78 13.17 -23.39
CA THR A 10 -26.65 11.77 -22.99
C THR A 10 -26.73 11.62 -21.47
N PHE A 11 -27.19 10.45 -20.98
CA PHE A 11 -27.17 10.15 -19.54
C PHE A 11 -25.77 10.29 -18.94
N LYS A 12 -24.72 9.92 -19.68
CA LYS A 12 -23.31 10.15 -19.31
C LYS A 12 -23.03 11.62 -18.97
N ARG A 13 -23.54 12.56 -19.78
CA ARG A 13 -23.35 14.01 -19.54
C ARG A 13 -24.19 14.49 -18.36
N ILE A 14 -25.38 13.92 -18.17
CA ILE A 14 -26.25 14.22 -17.01
C ILE A 14 -25.56 13.77 -15.71
N GLU A 15 -25.16 12.50 -15.62
CA GLU A 15 -24.47 11.93 -14.46
C GLU A 15 -23.22 12.73 -14.10
N ARG A 16 -22.38 13.08 -15.10
CA ARG A 16 -21.18 13.89 -14.86
C ARG A 16 -21.50 15.27 -14.26
N LYS A 17 -22.56 15.94 -14.76
CA LYS A 17 -22.99 17.23 -14.20
C LYS A 17 -23.47 17.09 -12.74
N PHE A 18 -24.24 16.05 -12.42
CA PHE A 18 -24.68 15.81 -11.04
C PHE A 18 -23.51 15.54 -10.10
N PHE A 19 -22.50 14.78 -10.55
CA PHE A 19 -21.27 14.55 -9.81
C PHE A 19 -20.52 15.86 -9.54
N GLU A 20 -20.38 16.73 -10.55
CA GLU A 20 -19.70 18.03 -10.42
C GLU A 20 -20.42 18.95 -9.44
N ILE A 21 -21.76 19.03 -9.50
CA ILE A 21 -22.58 19.79 -8.55
C ILE A 21 -22.40 19.27 -7.12
N GLY A 22 -22.44 17.94 -6.93
CA GLY A 22 -22.21 17.34 -5.62
C GLY A 22 -20.83 17.67 -5.04
N CYS A 23 -19.80 17.67 -5.90
CA CYS A 23 -18.45 18.07 -5.52
C CYS A 23 -18.37 19.56 -5.18
N GLU A 24 -19.05 20.44 -5.92
CA GLU A 24 -19.11 21.86 -5.61
C GLU A 24 -19.73 22.13 -4.24
N VAL A 25 -20.88 21.54 -3.94
CA VAL A 25 -21.53 21.65 -2.62
C VAL A 25 -20.59 21.14 -1.51
N ALA A 26 -19.95 19.99 -1.70
CA ALA A 26 -19.00 19.44 -0.73
C ALA A 26 -17.80 20.37 -0.49
N ARG A 27 -17.26 20.99 -1.54
CA ARG A 27 -16.15 21.95 -1.43
C ARG A 27 -16.55 23.19 -0.63
N THR A 28 -17.72 23.77 -0.90
CA THR A 28 -18.21 24.94 -0.17
C THR A 28 -18.44 24.64 1.32
N LEU A 29 -19.01 23.47 1.64
CA LEU A 29 -19.19 23.05 3.03
C LEU A 29 -17.85 22.87 3.76
N MET A 30 -16.86 22.28 3.09
CA MET A 30 -15.52 22.10 3.65
C MET A 30 -14.81 23.46 3.86
N GLU A 31 -14.89 24.36 2.88
CA GLU A 31 -14.36 25.73 2.99
C GLU A 31 -14.95 26.46 4.20
N GLN A 32 -16.28 26.46 4.33
CA GLN A 32 -16.97 27.09 5.45
C GLN A 32 -16.53 26.50 6.79
N PHE A 33 -16.46 25.17 6.89
CA PHE A 33 -16.01 24.49 8.12
C PHE A 33 -14.59 24.93 8.51
N LEU A 34 -13.67 24.99 7.54
CA LEU A 34 -12.27 25.34 7.80
C LEU A 34 -12.09 26.81 8.15
N GLU A 35 -12.83 27.74 7.53
CA GLU A 35 -12.76 29.15 7.89
C GLU A 35 -13.38 29.43 9.27
N GLU A 36 -14.46 28.74 9.62
CA GLU A 36 -15.10 28.83 10.94
C GLU A 36 -14.18 28.22 12.03
N ALA A 37 -13.44 27.16 11.69
CA ALA A 37 -12.34 26.62 12.49
C ALA A 37 -11.21 27.63 12.72
N ASP A 38 -10.70 28.29 11.67
CA ASP A 38 -9.68 29.34 11.81
C ASP A 38 -10.16 30.50 12.68
N LYS A 39 -11.41 30.91 12.53
CA LYS A 39 -12.01 32.00 13.30
C LYS A 39 -12.08 31.71 14.80
N GLU A 40 -12.49 30.50 15.19
CA GLU A 40 -12.48 30.14 16.61
C GLU A 40 -11.07 30.06 17.19
N LEU A 41 -10.12 29.51 16.44
CA LEU A 41 -8.71 29.48 16.86
C LEU A 41 -8.16 30.90 16.99
N LYS A 42 -8.56 31.78 16.08
CA LYS A 42 -8.23 33.21 16.12
C LYS A 42 -8.79 33.87 17.37
N ASP A 43 -10.05 33.62 17.73
CA ASP A 43 -10.71 34.28 18.85
C ASP A 43 -10.24 33.71 20.21
N GLY A 44 -9.96 32.41 20.27
CA GLY A 44 -9.45 31.71 21.44
C GLY A 44 -7.94 31.81 21.68
N ARG A 45 -7.18 32.52 20.82
CA ARG A 45 -5.72 32.57 20.92
C ARG A 45 -5.23 33.40 22.12
N ASN A 46 -4.07 33.04 22.63
CA ASN A 46 -3.33 33.92 23.55
C ASN A 46 -2.77 35.14 22.79
N LYS A 47 -3.44 36.29 22.91
CA LYS A 47 -3.08 37.53 22.19
C LYS A 47 -1.73 38.12 22.60
N ALA A 48 -1.21 37.79 23.78
CA ALA A 48 0.10 38.24 24.24
C ALA A 48 1.24 37.48 23.54
N ALA A 49 1.07 36.16 23.35
CA ALA A 49 2.06 35.31 22.70
C ALA A 49 1.96 35.28 21.17
N LEU A 50 0.74 35.41 20.63
CA LEU A 50 0.46 35.24 19.19
C LEU A 50 0.03 36.55 18.53
N ARG A 51 0.98 37.21 17.85
CA ARG A 51 0.72 38.45 17.12
C ARG A 51 0.13 38.17 15.75
N HIS A 52 -1.05 38.74 15.49
CA HIS A 52 -1.73 38.64 14.19
C HIS A 52 -0.96 39.36 13.08
N LYS A 53 -0.74 38.69 11.94
CA LYS A 53 0.02 39.20 10.78
C LYS A 53 -0.79 39.27 9.48
N GLY A 54 -2.11 39.10 9.56
CA GLY A 54 -3.01 39.16 8.42
C GLY A 54 -3.46 37.77 7.95
N SER A 55 -4.36 37.74 6.98
CA SER A 55 -4.87 36.48 6.41
C SER A 55 -4.15 36.14 5.12
N ARG A 56 -3.96 34.85 4.87
CA ARG A 56 -3.41 34.28 3.65
C ARG A 56 -4.42 33.31 3.05
N THR A 57 -4.61 33.40 1.74
CA THR A 57 -5.43 32.44 1.00
C THR A 57 -4.56 31.25 0.62
N THR A 58 -5.05 30.04 0.80
CA THR A 58 -4.41 28.82 0.30
C THR A 58 -5.46 27.89 -0.27
N THR A 59 -5.03 27.03 -1.20
CA THR A 59 -5.89 26.05 -1.84
C THR A 59 -5.36 24.65 -1.55
N ILE A 60 -6.22 23.77 -1.03
CA ILE A 60 -5.93 22.37 -0.80
C ILE A 60 -6.57 21.53 -1.91
N LYS A 61 -5.78 20.63 -2.48
CA LYS A 61 -6.22 19.65 -3.48
C LYS A 61 -6.82 18.42 -2.79
N THR A 62 -8.13 18.26 -2.93
CA THR A 62 -8.89 17.15 -2.34
C THR A 62 -9.52 16.25 -3.41
N LEU A 63 -10.18 15.16 -3.00
CA LEU A 63 -10.92 14.26 -3.90
C LEU A 63 -12.10 14.97 -4.62
N MET A 64 -12.73 15.96 -3.98
CA MET A 64 -13.85 16.73 -4.54
C MET A 64 -13.39 17.94 -5.35
N GLY A 65 -12.08 18.14 -5.48
CA GLY A 65 -11.46 19.25 -6.19
C GLY A 65 -10.70 20.20 -5.27
N GLU A 66 -10.48 21.42 -5.75
CA GLU A 66 -9.71 22.44 -5.05
C GLU A 66 -10.59 23.19 -4.03
N VAL A 67 -10.20 23.09 -2.76
CA VAL A 67 -10.83 23.80 -1.63
C VAL A 67 -9.94 24.98 -1.28
N THR A 68 -10.41 26.18 -1.57
CA THR A 68 -9.72 27.43 -1.22
C THR A 68 -10.22 27.91 0.13
N MET A 69 -9.33 28.38 0.99
CA MET A 69 -9.67 28.91 2.30
C MET A 69 -8.75 30.06 2.68
N LYS A 70 -9.25 30.98 3.51
CA LYS A 70 -8.44 32.01 4.16
C LYS A 70 -8.05 31.56 5.56
N ARG A 71 -6.75 31.63 5.85
CA ARG A 71 -6.18 31.28 7.16
C ARG A 71 -5.41 32.46 7.74
N THR A 72 -5.42 32.59 9.05
CA THR A 72 -4.76 33.71 9.72
C THR A 72 -3.31 33.37 10.07
N LEU A 73 -2.38 34.23 9.66
CA LEU A 73 -0.95 34.08 9.98
C LEU A 73 -0.64 34.74 11.32
N TYR A 74 0.07 34.00 12.18
CA TYR A 74 0.54 34.50 13.48
C TYR A 74 2.05 34.49 13.53
N ARG A 75 2.62 35.43 14.28
CA ARG A 75 4.03 35.41 14.69
C ARG A 75 4.11 35.08 16.18
N ARG A 76 4.91 34.08 16.54
CA ARG A 76 5.30 33.77 17.92
C ARG A 76 6.81 33.69 18.05
N ILE A 77 7.31 33.75 19.29
CA ILE A 77 8.72 33.50 19.61
C ILE A 77 8.80 32.04 20.04
N ASN A 78 9.67 31.26 19.41
CA ASN A 78 9.89 29.86 19.78
C ASN A 78 10.74 29.74 21.05
N GLU A 79 10.90 28.51 21.55
CA GLU A 79 11.69 28.24 22.76
C GLU A 79 13.17 28.68 22.63
N SER A 80 13.68 28.75 21.40
CA SER A 80 15.04 29.22 21.08
C SER A 80 15.17 30.74 21.00
N GLY A 81 14.09 31.50 21.16
CA GLY A 81 14.08 32.97 21.05
C GLY A 81 13.89 33.52 19.63
N ASP A 82 13.72 32.66 18.62
CA ASP A 82 13.54 33.05 17.23
C ASP A 82 12.06 33.34 16.89
N ALA A 83 11.85 34.28 15.96
CA ALA A 83 10.53 34.62 15.47
C ALA A 83 10.05 33.61 14.42
N GLU A 84 9.02 32.84 14.75
CA GLU A 84 8.39 31.90 13.83
C GLU A 84 6.99 32.37 13.40
N HIS A 85 6.58 31.92 12.21
CA HIS A 85 5.28 32.24 11.64
C HIS A 85 4.45 30.96 11.48
N VAL A 86 3.26 30.95 12.08
CA VAL A 86 2.41 29.75 12.17
C VAL A 86 0.97 30.04 11.75
N PHE A 87 0.31 29.02 11.19
CA PHE A 87 -1.13 28.98 11.01
C PHE A 87 -1.71 28.05 12.09
N LEU A 88 -2.52 28.59 13.00
CA LEU A 88 -3.11 27.79 14.08
C LEU A 88 -3.99 26.66 13.55
N LEU A 89 -4.69 26.91 12.44
CA LEU A 89 -5.51 25.89 11.78
C LEU A 89 -4.67 24.69 11.32
N ASP A 90 -3.45 24.94 10.83
CA ASP A 90 -2.57 23.88 10.30
C ASP A 90 -2.01 23.03 11.44
N GLU A 91 -1.63 23.66 12.56
CA GLU A 91 -1.22 22.96 13.78
C GLU A 91 -2.38 22.14 14.36
N ALA A 92 -3.59 22.71 14.42
CA ALA A 92 -4.75 22.05 15.01
C ALA A 92 -5.29 20.88 14.18
N LEU A 93 -5.24 21.00 12.85
CA LEU A 93 -5.57 19.92 11.91
C LEU A 93 -4.40 18.96 11.68
N ASN A 94 -3.21 19.31 12.17
CA ASN A 94 -1.96 18.62 11.90
C ASN A 94 -1.78 18.34 10.40
N LEU A 95 -2.00 19.40 9.60
CA LEU A 95 -1.93 19.37 8.14
C LEU A 95 -0.47 19.26 7.70
N GLU A 96 0.13 18.10 7.88
CA GLU A 96 1.38 17.72 7.21
C GLU A 96 1.11 17.33 5.75
N THR A 97 0.44 18.20 5.00
CA THR A 97 0.14 17.95 3.59
C THR A 97 1.43 17.79 2.80
N ILE A 98 1.41 16.90 1.81
CA ILE A 98 2.49 16.86 0.82
C ILE A 98 2.25 18.02 -0.15
N GLY A 99 2.90 19.14 0.14
CA GLY A 99 2.61 20.41 -0.54
C GLY A 99 1.17 20.84 -0.26
N ILE A 100 0.35 20.96 -1.31
CA ILE A 100 -1.07 21.34 -1.22
C ILE A 100 -2.03 20.15 -1.33
N ILE A 101 -1.53 18.90 -1.32
CA ILE A 101 -2.35 17.71 -1.54
C ILE A 101 -2.87 17.20 -0.19
N SER A 102 -4.19 17.01 -0.09
CA SER A 102 -4.83 16.46 1.11
C SER A 102 -4.40 15.00 1.36
N PRO A 103 -4.40 14.54 2.63
CA PRO A 103 -4.01 13.18 2.98
C PRO A 103 -4.79 12.10 2.21
N ASN A 104 -6.12 12.25 2.11
CA ASN A 104 -6.98 11.29 1.38
C ASN A 104 -6.62 11.19 -0.11
N LEU A 105 -6.29 12.32 -0.74
CA LEU A 105 -5.87 12.32 -2.14
C LEU A 105 -4.46 11.71 -2.28
N ALA A 106 -3.54 12.03 -1.37
CA ALA A 106 -2.20 11.45 -1.34
C ALA A 106 -2.24 9.93 -1.18
N GLU A 107 -3.05 9.40 -0.27
CA GLU A 107 -3.23 7.97 -0.05
C GLU A 107 -3.66 7.26 -1.34
N LYS A 108 -4.69 7.77 -2.03
CA LYS A 108 -5.16 7.22 -3.31
C LYS A 108 -4.09 7.28 -4.39
N ILE A 109 -3.34 8.39 -4.47
CA ILE A 109 -2.22 8.52 -5.41
C ILE A 109 -1.16 7.45 -5.13
N LEU A 110 -0.77 7.26 -3.87
CA LEU A 110 0.25 6.29 -3.46
C LEU A 110 -0.20 4.85 -3.73
N GLU A 111 -1.45 4.52 -3.43
CA GLU A 111 -2.07 3.21 -3.67
C GLU A 111 -1.98 2.79 -5.15
N TYR A 112 -2.38 3.69 -6.06
CA TYR A 112 -2.31 3.46 -7.51
C TYR A 112 -0.88 3.53 -8.04
N ALA A 113 -0.02 4.40 -7.49
CA ALA A 113 1.36 4.55 -7.92
C ALA A 113 2.20 3.28 -7.70
N CYS A 114 1.81 2.40 -6.78
CA CYS A 114 2.42 1.08 -6.60
C CYS A 114 2.23 0.14 -7.79
N GLU A 115 1.21 0.34 -8.62
CA GLU A 115 0.85 -0.59 -9.70
C GLU A 115 0.89 0.04 -11.09
N MET A 116 0.63 1.34 -11.17
CA MET A 116 0.46 2.09 -12.41
C MET A 116 1.60 3.08 -12.64
N SER A 117 1.86 3.43 -13.89
CA SER A 117 2.77 4.54 -14.22
C SER A 117 2.19 5.88 -13.75
N TYR A 118 3.04 6.88 -13.49
CA TYR A 118 2.58 8.18 -13.00
C TYR A 118 1.63 8.91 -13.95
N ARG A 119 1.71 8.62 -15.26
CA ARG A 119 0.78 9.15 -16.26
C ARG A 119 -0.60 8.48 -16.15
N GLU A 120 -0.62 7.16 -15.96
CA GLU A 120 -1.86 6.42 -15.75
C GLU A 120 -2.53 6.81 -14.42
N VAL A 121 -1.77 7.01 -13.34
CA VAL A 121 -2.30 7.51 -12.06
C VAL A 121 -2.87 8.92 -12.24
N SER A 122 -2.15 9.82 -12.92
CA SER A 122 -2.62 11.17 -13.23
C SER A 122 -3.94 11.16 -14.00
N LYS A 123 -4.08 10.26 -14.99
CA LYS A 123 -5.32 10.04 -15.74
C LYS A 123 -6.43 9.50 -14.83
N ALA A 124 -6.17 8.44 -14.08
CA ALA A 124 -7.15 7.81 -13.19
C ALA A 124 -7.68 8.80 -12.14
N VAL A 125 -6.80 9.56 -11.48
CA VAL A 125 -7.20 10.61 -10.54
C VAL A 125 -8.04 11.67 -11.24
N SER A 126 -7.64 12.12 -12.44
CA SER A 126 -8.36 13.17 -13.17
C SER A 126 -9.73 12.74 -13.69
N GLU A 127 -9.94 11.45 -13.93
CA GLU A 127 -11.20 10.90 -14.43
C GLU A 127 -12.16 10.51 -13.30
N LEU A 128 -11.65 9.86 -12.24
CA LEU A 128 -12.44 9.31 -11.14
C LEU A 128 -12.73 10.32 -10.02
N THR A 129 -12.03 11.44 -10.00
CA THR A 129 -12.21 12.49 -9.00
C THR A 129 -12.56 13.81 -9.69
N ASN A 130 -12.98 14.82 -8.92
CA ASN A 130 -13.17 16.17 -9.43
C ASN A 130 -11.89 17.02 -9.32
N GLN A 131 -10.72 16.37 -9.34
CA GLN A 131 -9.41 16.98 -9.18
C GLN A 131 -8.51 16.70 -10.37
N ARG A 132 -7.66 17.66 -10.75
CA ARG A 132 -6.63 17.48 -11.78
C ARG A 132 -5.24 17.45 -11.14
N ILE A 133 -4.45 16.47 -11.52
CA ILE A 133 -3.05 16.35 -11.11
C ILE A 133 -2.18 15.98 -12.30
N SER A 134 -1.01 16.60 -12.41
CA SER A 134 -0.03 16.22 -13.41
C SER A 134 0.70 14.94 -13.00
N HIS A 135 1.27 14.22 -13.97
CA HIS A 135 2.13 13.07 -13.70
C HIS A 135 3.37 13.46 -12.85
N GLN A 136 3.83 14.71 -12.96
CA GLN A 136 4.89 15.26 -12.12
C GLN A 136 4.40 15.43 -10.67
N GLY A 137 3.19 15.96 -10.46
CA GLY A 137 2.61 16.06 -9.13
C GLY A 137 2.41 14.70 -8.45
N VAL A 138 2.02 13.68 -9.22
CA VAL A 138 2.01 12.28 -8.72
C VAL A 138 3.42 11.83 -8.30
N TRP A 139 4.43 12.13 -9.11
CA TRP A 139 5.81 11.79 -8.78
C TRP A 139 6.28 12.51 -7.50
N ASP A 140 5.97 13.80 -7.34
CA ASP A 140 6.32 14.60 -6.17
C ASP A 140 5.69 14.00 -4.89
N VAL A 141 4.42 13.56 -4.96
CA VAL A 141 3.74 12.87 -3.84
C VAL A 141 4.50 11.61 -3.42
N VAL A 142 4.86 10.78 -4.39
CA VAL A 142 5.61 9.55 -4.14
C VAL A 142 7.00 9.85 -3.56
N GLN A 143 7.68 10.91 -4.02
CA GLN A 143 8.98 11.28 -3.48
C GLN A 143 8.88 11.73 -2.03
N ALA A 144 7.94 12.63 -1.72
CA ALA A 144 7.76 13.13 -0.35
C ALA A 144 7.38 11.99 0.61
N ALA A 145 6.43 11.12 0.23
CA ALA A 145 6.04 9.98 1.06
C ALA A 145 7.22 8.99 1.28
N GLY A 146 7.98 8.70 0.22
CA GLY A 146 9.17 7.83 0.32
C GLY A 146 10.30 8.42 1.16
N GLU A 147 10.45 9.75 1.16
CA GLU A 147 11.39 10.47 2.03
C GLU A 147 10.95 10.41 3.49
N ARG A 148 9.67 10.67 3.78
CA ARG A 148 9.11 10.50 5.14
C ARG A 148 9.29 9.07 5.64
N GLN A 149 9.06 8.06 4.78
CA GLN A 149 9.31 6.66 5.13
C GLN A 149 10.79 6.36 5.37
N THR A 150 11.70 6.99 4.60
CA THR A 150 13.14 6.87 4.83
C THR A 150 13.54 7.46 6.19
N GLU A 151 12.93 8.58 6.60
CA GLU A 151 13.18 9.18 7.90
C GLU A 151 12.59 8.34 9.04
N ALA A 152 11.39 7.79 8.86
CA ALA A 152 10.79 6.85 9.81
C ALA A 152 11.68 5.61 10.04
N GLU A 153 12.25 5.04 8.99
CA GLU A 153 13.19 3.92 9.10
C GLU A 153 14.50 4.32 9.79
N ARG A 154 15.02 5.54 9.54
CA ARG A 154 16.22 6.03 10.26
C ARG A 154 15.95 6.19 11.74
N ASN A 155 14.79 6.74 12.11
CA ASN A 155 14.39 6.90 13.51
C ASN A 155 14.20 5.54 14.17
N LEU A 156 13.63 4.57 13.47
CA LEU A 156 13.51 3.19 13.94
C LEU A 156 14.89 2.56 14.19
N VAL A 157 15.83 2.72 13.26
CA VAL A 157 17.21 2.23 13.41
C VAL A 157 17.92 2.90 14.60
N LYS A 158 17.74 4.21 14.80
CA LYS A 158 18.28 4.92 15.97
C LYS A 158 17.68 4.40 17.28
N ALA A 159 16.36 4.21 17.33
CA ALA A 159 15.68 3.66 18.50
C ALA A 159 16.18 2.23 18.81
N HIS A 160 16.40 1.40 17.79
CA HIS A 160 17.01 0.09 17.96
C HIS A 160 18.41 0.19 18.56
N ALA A 161 19.27 1.04 18.01
CA ALA A 161 20.64 1.22 18.50
C ALA A 161 20.68 1.69 19.96
N ASN A 162 19.66 2.43 20.40
CA ASN A 162 19.50 2.89 21.79
C ASN A 162 18.77 1.89 22.70
N SER A 163 18.44 0.68 22.22
CA SER A 163 17.65 -0.33 22.96
C SER A 163 16.27 0.19 23.43
N GLN A 164 15.64 1.03 22.61
CA GLN A 164 14.33 1.65 22.89
C GLN A 164 13.16 0.94 22.19
N LEU A 165 13.42 -0.18 21.51
CA LEU A 165 12.38 -0.97 20.85
C LEU A 165 12.05 -2.18 21.71
N ALA A 166 10.75 -2.36 21.99
CA ALA A 166 10.22 -3.50 22.73
C ALA A 166 8.92 -3.95 22.06
N GLY A 167 9.04 -4.78 21.03
CA GLY A 167 7.91 -5.47 20.42
C GLY A 167 7.29 -6.45 21.42
N ASN A 168 5.97 -6.59 21.39
CA ASN A 168 5.23 -7.45 22.32
C ASN A 168 4.72 -8.76 21.68
N ARG A 169 4.98 -8.96 20.39
CA ARG A 169 4.48 -10.12 19.67
C ARG A 169 5.43 -11.30 19.84
N GLU A 170 4.95 -12.35 20.45
CA GLU A 170 5.73 -13.57 20.70
C GLU A 170 5.46 -14.60 19.61
N VAL A 171 6.52 -15.10 18.98
CA VAL A 171 6.46 -16.18 18.00
C VAL A 171 7.68 -17.08 18.17
N PRO A 172 7.52 -18.42 18.24
CA PRO A 172 8.65 -19.30 18.48
C PRO A 172 9.54 -19.47 17.24
N VAL A 173 8.99 -19.27 16.03
CA VAL A 173 9.74 -19.26 14.76
C VAL A 173 9.36 -18.04 13.95
N LEU A 174 10.37 -17.32 13.45
CA LEU A 174 10.22 -16.20 12.53
C LEU A 174 10.82 -16.56 11.17
N PHE A 175 10.09 -16.28 10.09
CA PHE A 175 10.57 -16.51 8.73
C PHE A 175 10.96 -15.20 8.06
N GLU A 176 12.11 -15.21 7.41
CA GLU A 176 12.68 -14.08 6.71
C GLU A 176 13.05 -14.49 5.29
N GLU A 177 12.74 -13.66 4.29
CA GLU A 177 13.17 -13.89 2.91
C GLU A 177 13.81 -12.62 2.35
N ALA A 178 14.96 -12.79 1.69
CA ALA A 178 15.71 -11.70 1.07
C ALA A 178 16.12 -12.05 -0.37
N ASP A 179 16.06 -11.05 -1.25
CA ASP A 179 16.39 -11.17 -2.68
C ASP A 179 16.71 -9.78 -3.28
N GLY A 180 17.38 -9.79 -4.42
CA GLY A 180 17.82 -8.61 -5.17
C GLY A 180 17.04 -8.41 -6.47
N LEU A 181 16.58 -7.17 -6.70
CA LEU A 181 15.99 -6.76 -7.97
C LEU A 181 16.90 -5.79 -8.72
N TRP A 182 17.49 -6.27 -9.82
CA TRP A 182 18.30 -5.43 -10.71
C TRP A 182 17.44 -4.49 -11.55
N LEU A 183 17.65 -3.18 -11.39
CA LEU A 183 16.92 -2.11 -12.08
C LEU A 183 17.85 -1.24 -12.93
N SER A 184 17.36 -0.77 -14.07
CA SER A 184 18.08 0.18 -14.95
C SER A 184 18.11 1.58 -14.33
N LEU A 185 19.27 2.23 -14.38
CA LEU A 185 19.47 3.58 -13.85
C LEU A 185 19.33 4.66 -14.93
N GLN A 186 18.88 5.86 -14.53
CA GLN A 186 18.79 7.04 -15.39
C GLN A 186 19.70 8.20 -14.93
N GLY A 187 19.98 9.13 -15.85
CA GLY A 187 20.63 10.41 -15.54
C GLY A 187 22.00 10.28 -14.85
N LYS A 188 22.23 11.12 -13.83
CA LYS A 188 23.48 11.11 -13.03
C LYS A 188 23.76 9.75 -12.41
N SER A 189 22.72 9.04 -11.96
CA SER A 189 22.86 7.70 -11.39
C SER A 189 23.40 6.68 -12.39
N ARG A 190 23.12 6.84 -13.70
CA ARG A 190 23.67 6.00 -14.76
C ARG A 190 25.15 6.28 -15.04
N LYS A 191 25.57 7.55 -14.98
CA LYS A 191 26.97 7.95 -15.21
C LYS A 191 27.90 7.47 -14.10
N GLY A 192 27.41 7.36 -12.86
CA GLY A 192 28.18 6.87 -11.72
C GLY A 192 28.18 5.35 -11.52
N SER A 193 27.60 4.56 -12.44
CA SER A 193 27.59 3.09 -12.38
C SER A 193 28.09 2.50 -13.70
N SER A 194 29.17 1.73 -13.64
CA SER A 194 29.74 1.02 -14.80
C SER A 194 28.73 0.06 -15.45
N GLN A 195 27.86 -0.55 -14.64
CA GLN A 195 26.90 -1.56 -15.10
C GLN A 195 25.56 -0.97 -15.59
N ARG A 196 25.35 0.35 -15.49
CA ARG A 196 24.09 1.05 -15.84
C ARG A 196 22.83 0.54 -15.11
N LYS A 197 23.00 -0.43 -14.20
CA LYS A 197 22.01 -1.06 -13.36
C LYS A 197 22.50 -1.05 -11.91
N LYS A 198 21.57 -1.21 -10.97
CA LYS A 198 21.88 -1.42 -9.56
C LYS A 198 20.87 -2.38 -8.96
N GLU A 199 21.33 -3.18 -8.02
CA GLU A 199 20.50 -4.12 -7.27
C GLU A 199 19.74 -3.40 -6.15
N LEU A 200 18.41 -3.46 -6.20
CA LEU A 200 17.51 -3.06 -5.14
C LEU A 200 17.33 -4.24 -4.18
N LYS A 201 17.61 -4.07 -2.89
CA LYS A 201 17.42 -5.14 -1.90
C LYS A 201 15.98 -5.14 -1.40
N ILE A 202 15.41 -6.33 -1.24
CA ILE A 202 14.05 -6.53 -0.76
C ILE A 202 14.11 -7.56 0.36
N GLY A 203 13.44 -7.27 1.48
CA GLY A 203 13.29 -8.16 2.63
C GLY A 203 11.82 -8.33 2.99
N VAL A 204 11.46 -9.53 3.43
CA VAL A 204 10.11 -9.87 3.88
C VAL A 204 10.22 -10.71 5.16
N ILE A 205 9.44 -10.37 6.17
CA ILE A 205 9.35 -11.03 7.47
C ILE A 205 7.91 -11.52 7.65
N TYR A 206 7.72 -12.76 8.13
CA TYR A 206 6.41 -13.31 8.43
C TYR A 206 6.48 -14.47 9.44
N GLU A 207 5.33 -14.85 9.98
CA GLU A 207 5.22 -15.74 11.16
C GLU A 207 4.92 -17.20 10.77
N GLY A 208 4.56 -17.41 9.51
CA GLY A 208 4.15 -18.70 8.97
C GLY A 208 3.02 -18.52 7.97
N TRP A 209 2.22 -19.57 7.77
CA TRP A 209 1.16 -19.62 6.76
C TRP A 209 -0.19 -19.93 7.40
N ALA A 210 -1.23 -19.24 6.97
CA ALA A 210 -2.62 -19.57 7.30
C ALA A 210 -3.39 -19.87 6.01
N GLN A 211 -4.41 -20.73 6.11
CA GLN A 211 -5.34 -20.92 5.00
C GLN A 211 -5.98 -19.59 4.64
N ARG A 212 -6.06 -19.31 3.34
CA ARG A 212 -6.63 -18.04 2.85
C ARG A 212 -8.15 -18.00 3.00
N TYR A 213 -8.80 -19.14 2.82
CA TYR A 213 -10.25 -19.33 2.98
C TYR A 213 -10.49 -20.69 3.64
N THR A 214 -11.59 -20.83 4.38
CA THR A 214 -11.96 -21.99 5.23
C THR A 214 -12.06 -23.33 4.49
N SER A 215 -12.00 -23.33 3.16
CA SER A 215 -12.07 -24.52 2.28
C SER A 215 -11.06 -24.52 1.14
N SER A 216 -10.08 -23.59 1.16
CA SER A 216 -9.11 -23.44 0.09
C SER A 216 -7.81 -24.20 0.35
N LYS A 217 -7.21 -24.72 -0.72
CA LYS A 217 -5.81 -25.22 -0.71
C LYS A 217 -4.78 -24.08 -0.79
N GLU A 218 -5.22 -22.83 -0.89
CA GLU A 218 -4.37 -21.65 -0.91
C GLU A 218 -4.00 -21.18 0.50
N TYR A 219 -2.74 -20.79 0.65
CA TYR A 219 -2.19 -20.24 1.88
C TYR A 219 -1.71 -18.80 1.67
N GLN A 220 -1.75 -18.03 2.75
CA GLN A 220 -1.17 -16.69 2.81
C GLN A 220 -0.23 -16.59 4.01
N THR A 221 0.82 -15.78 3.89
CA THR A 221 1.71 -15.54 5.01
C THR A 221 1.06 -14.65 6.05
N VAL A 222 1.30 -14.96 7.33
CA VAL A 222 0.71 -14.26 8.49
C VAL A 222 1.68 -13.22 9.01
N GLY A 223 1.15 -12.07 9.43
CA GLY A 223 1.94 -11.01 10.07
C GLY A 223 2.99 -10.36 9.17
N LYS A 224 2.78 -10.42 7.86
CA LYS A 224 3.80 -10.06 6.86
C LYS A 224 4.22 -8.59 6.95
N THR A 225 5.52 -8.37 7.01
CA THR A 225 6.16 -7.05 6.92
C THR A 225 7.20 -7.09 5.80
N ALA A 226 7.26 -6.06 4.96
CA ALA A 226 8.27 -5.97 3.92
C ALA A 226 8.99 -4.63 3.97
N PHE A 227 10.24 -4.62 3.51
CA PHE A 227 11.07 -3.43 3.40
C PHE A 227 11.97 -3.55 2.17
N ALA A 228 12.28 -2.42 1.55
CA ALA A 228 13.09 -2.39 0.33
C ALA A 228 13.86 -1.08 0.19
N GLY A 229 14.92 -1.11 -0.61
CA GLY A 229 15.66 0.10 -0.96
C GLY A 229 17.02 -0.19 -1.57
N TYR A 230 17.69 0.88 -2.01
CA TYR A 230 19.11 0.82 -2.35
C TYR A 230 19.95 0.99 -1.09
N LEU A 231 20.01 -0.07 -0.30
CA LEU A 231 20.74 -0.13 0.96
C LEU A 231 22.07 -0.87 0.78
N LYS A 232 23.09 -0.48 1.55
CA LYS A 232 24.28 -1.32 1.77
C LYS A 232 23.91 -2.59 2.54
N ALA A 233 24.79 -3.58 2.56
CA ALA A 233 24.57 -4.83 3.29
C ALA A 233 24.29 -4.55 4.78
N GLU A 234 25.15 -3.76 5.42
CA GLU A 234 24.99 -3.37 6.83
C GLU A 234 23.72 -2.57 7.11
N GLU A 235 23.39 -1.59 6.24
CA GLU A 235 22.17 -0.80 6.39
C GLU A 235 20.91 -1.68 6.28
N PHE A 236 20.93 -2.67 5.39
CA PHE A 236 19.83 -3.62 5.23
C PHE A 236 19.70 -4.54 6.44
N LYS A 237 20.83 -5.06 6.96
CA LYS A 237 20.87 -5.85 8.20
C LYS A 237 20.27 -5.06 9.36
N VAL A 238 20.79 -3.86 9.65
CA VAL A 238 20.34 -3.08 10.81
C VAL A 238 18.86 -2.70 10.69
N LEU A 239 18.38 -2.40 9.47
CA LEU A 239 16.95 -2.16 9.26
C LEU A 239 16.10 -3.42 9.49
N ARG A 240 16.57 -4.59 9.07
CA ARG A 240 15.90 -5.88 9.31
C ARG A 240 15.76 -6.14 10.80
N GLU A 241 16.85 -6.02 11.56
CA GLU A 241 16.83 -6.20 13.03
C GLU A 241 15.90 -5.19 13.69
N ALA A 242 15.94 -3.92 13.28
CA ALA A 242 15.06 -2.89 13.83
C ALA A 242 13.59 -3.17 13.54
N LYS A 243 13.27 -3.72 12.36
CA LYS A 243 11.90 -4.13 11.98
C LYS A 243 11.43 -5.36 12.75
N VAL A 244 12.33 -6.27 13.11
CA VAL A 244 11.99 -7.40 13.99
C VAL A 244 11.70 -6.88 15.40
N ALA A 245 12.63 -6.12 15.99
CA ALA A 245 12.50 -5.58 17.35
C ALA A 245 11.34 -4.59 17.53
N GLU A 246 10.92 -3.90 16.46
CA GLU A 246 9.71 -3.03 16.46
C GLU A 246 8.44 -3.81 16.80
N LYS A 247 8.34 -5.05 16.33
CA LYS A 247 7.09 -5.83 16.33
C LYS A 247 7.12 -7.00 17.29
N TYR A 248 8.25 -7.69 17.39
CA TYR A 248 8.37 -8.95 18.11
C TYR A 248 9.16 -8.81 19.40
N ASN A 249 8.79 -9.62 20.38
CA ASN A 249 9.66 -9.91 21.52
C ASN A 249 10.75 -10.86 21.02
N THR A 250 11.98 -10.36 20.89
CA THR A 250 13.09 -11.12 20.28
C THR A 250 13.56 -12.28 21.16
N ASP A 251 13.36 -12.19 22.47
CA ASP A 251 13.84 -13.19 23.43
C ASP A 251 13.01 -14.49 23.36
N GLU A 252 11.77 -14.40 22.87
CA GLU A 252 10.86 -15.53 22.72
C GLU A 252 10.98 -16.22 21.33
N ILE A 253 11.87 -15.72 20.46
CA ILE A 253 12.11 -16.32 19.14
C ILE A 253 13.20 -17.39 19.28
N GLN A 254 12.80 -18.66 19.15
CA GLN A 254 13.73 -19.79 19.21
C GLN A 254 14.50 -19.98 17.91
N TYR A 255 13.82 -19.81 16.76
CA TYR A 255 14.44 -19.96 15.45
C TYR A 255 14.08 -18.82 14.50
N ARG A 256 15.10 -18.28 13.82
CA ARG A 256 14.92 -17.37 12.68
C ARG A 256 15.34 -18.08 11.41
N VAL A 257 14.40 -18.29 10.50
CA VAL A 257 14.64 -19.01 9.25
C VAL A 257 14.78 -18.03 8.10
N LEU A 258 16.01 -17.73 7.70
CA LEU A 258 16.32 -16.84 6.59
C LEU A 258 16.47 -17.59 5.27
N ASN A 259 15.66 -17.26 4.29
CA ASN A 259 15.76 -17.77 2.93
C ASN A 259 16.28 -16.70 1.95
N GLY A 260 17.15 -17.09 1.02
CA GLY A 260 17.65 -16.20 -0.01
C GLY A 260 18.41 -16.89 -1.14
N ASP A 261 18.81 -16.12 -2.14
CA ASP A 261 19.45 -16.61 -3.37
C ASP A 261 20.93 -17.03 -3.21
N GLY A 262 21.49 -16.84 -2.01
CA GLY A 262 22.90 -17.11 -1.70
C GLY A 262 23.84 -15.93 -1.94
N ALA A 263 23.30 -14.72 -2.20
CA ALA A 263 24.12 -13.52 -2.24
C ALA A 263 24.75 -13.24 -0.87
N ALA A 264 26.04 -12.88 -0.85
CA ALA A 264 26.81 -12.71 0.39
C ALA A 264 26.16 -11.71 1.36
N TRP A 265 25.51 -10.65 0.84
CA TRP A 265 24.88 -9.63 1.68
C TRP A 265 23.67 -10.16 2.47
N ILE A 266 23.01 -11.23 2.03
CA ILE A 266 21.80 -11.77 2.67
C ILE A 266 22.12 -12.35 4.04
N ARG A 267 23.22 -13.11 4.14
CA ARG A 267 23.64 -13.78 5.38
C ARG A 267 24.28 -12.83 6.41
N THR A 268 24.51 -11.56 6.06
CA THR A 268 25.17 -10.59 6.94
C THR A 268 24.41 -10.43 8.25
N GLY A 269 25.04 -10.78 9.37
CA GLY A 269 24.46 -10.69 10.72
C GLY A 269 23.30 -11.64 10.96
N HIS A 270 23.33 -12.82 10.34
CA HIS A 270 22.40 -13.91 10.61
C HIS A 270 23.22 -15.14 11.04
N ASP A 271 23.88 -14.97 12.18
CA ASP A 271 24.93 -15.81 12.75
C ASP A 271 24.68 -16.14 14.24
N ALA A 272 23.51 -15.79 14.78
CA ALA A 272 23.15 -16.08 16.17
C ALA A 272 22.78 -17.56 16.37
N GLU A 273 22.75 -18.00 17.63
CA GLU A 273 22.15 -19.28 17.97
C GLU A 273 20.65 -19.25 17.64
N GLY A 274 20.17 -20.26 16.90
CA GLY A 274 18.80 -20.28 16.39
C GLY A 274 18.62 -19.70 14.97
N ASP A 275 19.65 -19.08 14.40
CA ASP A 275 19.62 -18.57 13.02
C ASP A 275 19.84 -19.70 11.99
N LEU A 276 18.80 -20.01 11.22
CA LEU A 276 18.80 -21.05 10.18
C LEU A 276 18.75 -20.43 8.78
N PHE A 277 19.87 -20.40 8.08
CA PHE A 277 19.87 -20.01 6.66
C PHE A 277 19.41 -21.16 5.77
N GLN A 278 18.46 -20.94 4.85
CA GLN A 278 18.06 -21.86 3.80
C GLN A 278 18.31 -21.24 2.41
N LEU A 279 18.88 -22.00 1.49
CA LEU A 279 19.01 -21.59 0.10
C LEU A 279 17.65 -21.66 -0.60
N ASP A 280 17.32 -20.63 -1.36
CA ASP A 280 16.03 -20.56 -2.05
C ASP A 280 15.87 -21.70 -3.06
N PRO A 281 14.85 -22.58 -2.88
CA PRO A 281 14.68 -23.74 -3.75
C PRO A 281 14.44 -23.38 -5.22
N TYR A 282 13.80 -22.24 -5.49
CA TYR A 282 13.58 -21.76 -6.85
C TYR A 282 14.90 -21.30 -7.49
N HIS A 283 15.73 -20.56 -6.77
CA HIS A 283 17.05 -20.12 -7.25
C HIS A 283 17.99 -21.31 -7.47
N LEU A 284 18.00 -22.29 -6.56
CA LEU A 284 18.75 -23.52 -6.71
C LEU A 284 18.31 -24.28 -7.96
N ALA A 285 17.00 -24.51 -8.14
CA ALA A 285 16.45 -25.18 -9.31
C ALA A 285 16.77 -24.43 -10.61
N LYS A 286 16.64 -23.10 -10.60
CA LYS A 286 16.97 -22.23 -11.73
C LYS A 286 18.46 -22.32 -12.10
N SER A 287 19.34 -22.36 -11.11
CA SER A 287 20.79 -22.54 -11.32
C SER A 287 21.11 -23.90 -11.94
N VAL A 288 20.49 -24.99 -11.44
CA VAL A 288 20.64 -26.33 -12.00
C VAL A 288 20.15 -26.38 -13.46
N VAL A 289 18.95 -25.85 -13.73
CA VAL A 289 18.38 -25.84 -15.09
C VAL A 289 19.23 -25.02 -16.07
N ARG A 290 19.82 -23.91 -15.62
CA ARG A 290 20.65 -23.03 -16.45
C ARG A 290 22.01 -23.65 -16.79
N ASN A 291 22.60 -24.39 -15.86
CA ASN A 291 23.98 -24.86 -15.96
C ASN A 291 24.11 -26.33 -16.41
N VAL A 292 23.08 -27.15 -16.24
CA VAL A 292 23.08 -28.56 -16.68
C VAL A 292 22.20 -28.68 -17.92
N TYR A 293 22.73 -29.12 -19.05
CA TYR A 293 21.92 -29.29 -20.28
C TYR A 293 20.99 -30.51 -20.22
N ASP A 294 21.48 -31.65 -19.73
CA ASP A 294 20.74 -32.92 -19.71
C ASP A 294 19.57 -32.91 -18.70
N LYS A 295 18.34 -33.11 -19.20
CA LYS A 295 17.11 -33.13 -18.40
C LYS A 295 17.06 -34.31 -17.42
N SER A 296 17.67 -35.44 -17.76
CA SER A 296 17.69 -36.60 -16.85
C SER A 296 18.58 -36.31 -15.64
N SER A 297 19.78 -35.81 -15.88
CA SER A 297 20.75 -35.44 -14.85
C SER A 297 20.22 -34.34 -13.94
N ARG A 298 19.50 -33.33 -14.47
CA ARG A 298 18.81 -32.31 -13.64
C ARG A 298 17.92 -32.96 -12.57
N ARG A 299 17.11 -33.96 -12.93
CA ARG A 299 16.19 -34.63 -11.98
C ARG A 299 16.96 -35.36 -10.87
N HIS A 300 18.02 -36.10 -11.24
CA HIS A 300 18.86 -36.80 -10.27
C HIS A 300 19.58 -35.84 -9.33
N ILE A 301 20.19 -34.79 -9.88
CA ILE A 301 20.87 -33.73 -9.11
C ILE A 301 19.91 -33.08 -8.12
N MET A 302 18.71 -32.67 -8.56
CA MET A 302 17.71 -32.08 -7.65
C MET A 302 17.27 -33.03 -6.54
N LYS A 303 17.10 -34.32 -6.84
CA LYS A 303 16.74 -35.35 -5.83
C LYS A 303 17.86 -35.51 -4.79
N TRP A 304 19.11 -35.59 -5.24
CA TRP A 304 20.25 -35.72 -4.34
C TRP A 304 20.49 -34.47 -3.49
N LEU A 305 20.34 -33.28 -4.07
CA LEU A 305 20.39 -32.01 -3.33
C LEU A 305 19.36 -31.97 -2.20
N LYS A 306 18.11 -32.35 -2.49
CA LYS A 306 17.04 -32.39 -1.47
C LYS A 306 17.37 -33.33 -0.32
N THR A 307 18.03 -34.45 -0.61
CA THR A 307 18.34 -35.51 0.37
C THR A 307 19.74 -35.39 0.99
N GLY A 308 20.46 -34.28 0.74
CA GLY A 308 21.80 -34.07 1.27
C GLY A 308 22.88 -35.00 0.69
N GLN A 309 22.63 -35.70 -0.42
CA GLN A 309 23.58 -36.63 -1.04
C GLN A 309 24.58 -35.89 -1.93
N PHE A 310 25.35 -34.96 -1.33
CA PHE A 310 26.23 -34.03 -2.05
C PHE A 310 27.35 -34.72 -2.84
N GLU A 311 27.89 -35.83 -2.33
CA GLU A 311 28.91 -36.63 -3.03
C GLU A 311 28.42 -37.12 -4.40
N LYS A 312 27.16 -37.58 -4.48
CA LYS A 312 26.55 -38.01 -5.74
C LYS A 312 26.34 -36.84 -6.70
N VAL A 313 25.99 -35.67 -6.16
CA VAL A 313 25.86 -34.44 -6.96
C VAL A 313 27.20 -34.08 -7.60
N PHE A 314 28.27 -34.00 -6.81
CA PHE A 314 29.59 -33.64 -7.31
C PHE A 314 30.17 -34.71 -8.25
N GLY A 315 29.97 -35.98 -7.94
CA GLY A 315 30.31 -37.09 -8.85
C GLY A 315 29.63 -36.95 -10.20
N LYS A 316 28.32 -36.67 -10.23
CA LYS A 316 27.58 -36.48 -11.49
C LYS A 316 27.99 -35.22 -12.25
N LEU A 317 28.29 -34.13 -11.57
CA LEU A 317 28.80 -32.91 -12.22
C LEU A 317 30.15 -33.15 -12.88
N ASN A 318 31.05 -33.92 -12.24
CA ASN A 318 32.34 -34.29 -12.82
C ASN A 318 32.19 -35.23 -14.01
N GLU A 319 31.29 -36.21 -13.94
CA GLU A 319 30.94 -37.08 -15.08
C GLU A 319 30.46 -36.25 -16.29
N LEU A 320 29.56 -35.29 -16.05
CA LEU A 320 29.06 -34.39 -17.10
C LEU A 320 30.17 -33.53 -17.71
N LYS A 321 31.11 -33.02 -16.92
CA LYS A 321 32.27 -32.27 -17.43
C LYS A 321 33.11 -33.10 -18.40
N TYR A 322 33.29 -34.40 -18.11
CA TYR A 322 34.02 -35.32 -18.98
C TYR A 322 33.23 -35.62 -20.27
N GLN A 323 31.91 -35.87 -20.16
CA GLN A 323 31.03 -36.16 -21.30
C GLN A 323 30.90 -34.99 -22.29
N CYS A 324 31.06 -33.75 -21.83
CA CYS A 324 31.06 -32.57 -22.71
C CYS A 324 32.30 -32.47 -23.62
N GLY A 325 33.24 -33.43 -23.58
CA GLY A 325 34.37 -33.50 -24.50
C GLY A 325 35.31 -32.29 -24.43
N GLY A 326 35.34 -31.60 -23.29
CA GLY A 326 36.18 -30.42 -23.11
C GLY A 326 35.61 -29.10 -23.67
N LEU A 327 34.31 -29.04 -24.01
CA LEU A 327 33.70 -27.76 -24.41
C LEU A 327 33.80 -26.75 -23.25
N GLU A 328 34.69 -25.77 -23.38
CA GLU A 328 35.07 -24.85 -22.31
C GLU A 328 33.87 -24.13 -21.69
N SER A 329 32.88 -23.77 -22.49
CA SER A 329 31.67 -23.07 -22.04
C SER A 329 30.75 -23.94 -21.16
N GLU A 330 30.59 -25.23 -21.47
CA GLU A 330 29.78 -26.15 -20.65
C GLU A 330 30.52 -26.52 -19.35
N VAL A 331 31.84 -26.74 -19.43
CA VAL A 331 32.66 -26.97 -18.23
C VAL A 331 32.59 -25.77 -17.29
N LYS A 332 32.66 -24.54 -17.81
CA LYS A 332 32.48 -23.32 -17.02
C LYS A 332 31.12 -23.27 -16.33
N LYS A 333 30.02 -23.59 -17.02
CA LYS A 333 28.68 -23.62 -16.41
C LYS A 333 28.59 -24.62 -15.26
N LEU A 334 29.10 -25.83 -15.45
CA LEU A 334 29.08 -26.89 -14.43
C LEU A 334 29.95 -26.50 -13.23
N SER A 335 31.12 -25.90 -13.46
CA SER A 335 32.00 -25.40 -12.38
C SER A 335 31.36 -24.25 -11.61
N VAL A 336 30.63 -23.35 -12.27
CA VAL A 336 29.85 -22.29 -11.61
C VAL A 336 28.76 -22.89 -10.71
N LEU A 337 28.03 -23.92 -11.19
CA LEU A 337 27.03 -24.61 -10.38
C LEU A 337 27.66 -25.32 -9.18
N GLU A 338 28.78 -26.01 -9.38
CA GLU A 338 29.49 -26.70 -8.30
C GLU A 338 29.96 -25.72 -7.22
N ALA A 339 30.56 -24.58 -7.60
CA ALA A 339 30.97 -23.54 -6.67
C ALA A 339 29.77 -22.98 -5.91
N TYR A 340 28.66 -22.71 -6.60
CA TYR A 340 27.42 -22.21 -5.99
C TYR A 340 26.84 -23.18 -4.95
N ILE A 341 26.84 -24.48 -5.24
CA ILE A 341 26.41 -25.54 -4.31
C ILE A 341 27.36 -25.60 -3.10
N LYS A 342 28.67 -25.59 -3.32
CA LYS A 342 29.67 -25.64 -2.25
C LYS A 342 29.56 -24.45 -1.31
N SER A 343 29.40 -23.24 -1.85
CA SER A 343 29.25 -22.02 -1.04
C SER A 343 27.95 -21.96 -0.24
N ASN A 344 26.97 -22.82 -0.53
CA ASN A 344 25.66 -22.81 0.13
C ASN A 344 25.25 -24.17 0.70
N ILE A 345 26.22 -25.07 0.93
CA ILE A 345 25.95 -26.47 1.26
C ILE A 345 25.13 -26.63 2.54
N ASP A 346 25.38 -25.76 3.51
CA ASP A 346 24.69 -25.63 4.81
C ASP A 346 23.22 -25.20 4.66
N GLY A 347 22.89 -24.50 3.58
CA GLY A 347 21.55 -23.98 3.30
C GLY A 347 20.67 -24.87 2.45
N ILE A 348 21.19 -25.89 1.78
CA ILE A 348 20.45 -26.64 0.75
C ILE A 348 19.36 -27.55 1.33
N VAL A 349 19.68 -28.23 2.44
CA VAL A 349 18.69 -29.09 3.12
C VAL A 349 17.68 -28.22 3.83
N SER A 350 16.39 -28.57 3.68
CA SER A 350 15.30 -27.78 4.22
C SER A 350 15.40 -27.66 5.74
N TYR A 351 15.05 -26.48 6.27
CA TYR A 351 15.06 -26.22 7.72
C TYR A 351 14.31 -27.30 8.53
N LYS A 352 13.26 -27.90 7.96
CA LYS A 352 12.46 -28.98 8.59
C LYS A 352 13.13 -30.34 8.63
N GLU A 353 14.07 -30.59 7.73
CA GLU A 353 14.71 -31.90 7.53
C GLU A 353 16.14 -31.89 8.09
N ARG A 354 16.54 -30.84 8.82
CA ARG A 354 17.88 -30.73 9.40
C ARG A 354 18.02 -31.60 10.64
N THR A 355 19.13 -32.34 10.68
CA THR A 355 19.52 -33.12 11.85
C THR A 355 19.84 -32.22 13.03
N GLY A 356 19.29 -32.51 14.21
CA GLY A 356 19.55 -31.77 15.44
C GLY A 356 18.70 -30.51 15.63
N ILE A 357 17.66 -30.29 14.80
CA ILE A 357 16.73 -29.18 14.96
C ILE A 357 15.33 -29.72 15.20
N GLU A 358 14.77 -29.42 16.37
CA GLU A 358 13.39 -29.74 16.71
C GLU A 358 12.54 -28.48 16.55
N MET A 359 11.69 -28.45 15.52
CA MET A 359 10.82 -27.30 15.27
C MET A 359 9.73 -27.22 16.34
N PRO A 360 9.53 -26.07 17.00
CA PRO A 360 8.45 -25.89 17.95
C PRO A 360 7.09 -25.94 17.25
N SER A 361 6.02 -26.12 18.03
CA SER A 361 4.66 -26.12 17.47
C SER A 361 4.24 -24.72 17.03
N PRO A 362 3.62 -24.57 15.85
CA PRO A 362 3.17 -23.27 15.38
C PRO A 362 2.00 -22.73 16.24
N PRO A 363 1.85 -21.40 16.34
CA PRO A 363 0.68 -20.79 16.98
C PRO A 363 -0.65 -21.22 16.35
N ALA A 364 -1.75 -21.09 17.09
CA ALA A 364 -3.08 -21.47 16.61
C ALA A 364 -3.45 -20.80 15.27
N GLY A 365 -3.87 -21.60 14.29
CA GLY A 365 -4.23 -21.13 12.95
C GLY A 365 -3.05 -20.86 12.01
N VAL A 366 -1.81 -21.12 12.45
CA VAL A 366 -0.59 -21.00 11.66
C VAL A 366 -0.01 -22.40 11.40
N GLU A 367 0.55 -22.59 10.21
CA GLU A 367 1.29 -23.78 9.80
C GLU A 367 2.68 -23.34 9.33
N TYR A 368 3.72 -24.11 9.66
CA TYR A 368 5.05 -23.95 9.06
C TYR A 368 5.10 -24.71 7.73
N ARG A 369 5.41 -24.03 6.63
CA ARG A 369 5.47 -24.59 5.27
C ARG A 369 6.85 -24.33 4.65
N ASN A 370 7.06 -24.79 3.42
CA ASN A 370 8.30 -24.53 2.71
C ASN A 370 8.40 -23.05 2.33
N LEU A 371 9.62 -22.50 2.45
CA LEU A 371 9.95 -21.17 1.96
C LEU A 371 9.94 -21.12 0.42
N GLY A 372 10.11 -19.91 -0.11
CA GLY A 372 10.09 -19.64 -1.55
C GLY A 372 8.93 -18.72 -1.94
N THR A 373 8.44 -17.88 -1.01
CA THR A 373 7.42 -16.88 -1.34
C THR A 373 8.01 -15.67 -2.07
N MET A 374 9.34 -15.58 -2.08
CA MET A 374 10.07 -14.39 -2.47
C MET A 374 9.87 -14.02 -3.94
N GLU A 375 9.82 -15.00 -4.84
CA GLU A 375 9.56 -14.78 -6.27
C GLU A 375 8.24 -14.03 -6.48
N ARG A 376 7.18 -14.38 -5.72
CA ARG A 376 5.90 -13.65 -5.78
C ARG A 376 6.04 -12.22 -5.29
N ASN A 377 6.82 -12.00 -4.22
CA ASN A 377 7.04 -10.69 -3.63
C ASN A 377 7.86 -9.78 -4.55
N VAL A 378 9.00 -10.28 -5.06
CA VAL A 378 9.86 -9.59 -6.02
C VAL A 378 9.11 -9.24 -7.30
N ASN A 379 8.19 -10.12 -7.75
CA ASN A 379 7.37 -9.84 -8.92
C ASN A 379 6.45 -8.62 -8.76
N ILE A 380 6.01 -8.28 -7.54
CA ILE A 380 5.23 -7.05 -7.27
C ILE A 380 6.08 -5.81 -7.64
N PHE A 381 7.33 -5.77 -7.17
CA PHE A 381 8.28 -4.72 -7.52
C PHE A 381 8.63 -4.74 -9.01
N ALA A 382 8.88 -5.91 -9.59
CA ALA A 382 9.26 -6.07 -10.98
C ALA A 382 8.17 -5.55 -11.94
N LYS A 383 6.89 -5.88 -11.71
CA LYS A 383 5.77 -5.38 -12.53
C LYS A 383 5.77 -3.85 -12.60
N ARG A 384 5.97 -3.20 -11.45
CA ARG A 384 5.96 -1.73 -11.39
C ARG A 384 7.24 -1.09 -11.91
N MET A 385 8.39 -1.70 -11.66
CA MET A 385 9.70 -1.06 -11.80
C MET A 385 10.53 -1.53 -13.00
N LYS A 386 10.22 -2.68 -13.63
CA LYS A 386 10.85 -3.18 -14.86
C LYS A 386 9.99 -2.89 -16.12
N GLY A 387 10.45 -3.36 -17.27
CA GLY A 387 9.78 -3.22 -18.57
C GLY A 387 10.03 -1.86 -19.23
N GLY A 388 11.29 -1.59 -19.62
CA GLY A 388 11.70 -0.34 -20.29
C GLY A 388 11.82 0.89 -19.37
N LYS A 389 11.55 0.74 -18.07
CA LYS A 389 11.64 1.81 -17.08
C LYS A 389 13.07 1.96 -16.55
N SER A 390 13.49 3.20 -16.31
CA SER A 390 14.77 3.52 -15.68
C SER A 390 14.55 4.49 -14.53
N TRP A 391 15.38 4.42 -13.50
CA TRP A 391 15.14 5.10 -12.24
C TRP A 391 16.37 5.86 -11.75
N SER A 392 16.16 7.00 -11.08
CA SER A 392 17.20 7.55 -10.22
C SER A 392 17.31 6.67 -8.97
N GLN A 393 18.46 6.66 -8.30
CA GLN A 393 18.59 5.87 -7.07
C GLN A 393 17.56 6.29 -6.02
N LYS A 394 17.43 7.60 -5.78
CA LYS A 394 16.43 8.16 -4.87
C LYS A 394 15.01 7.78 -5.28
N GLY A 395 14.66 7.96 -6.56
CA GLY A 395 13.32 7.68 -7.07
C GLY A 395 12.91 6.21 -6.97
N ALA A 396 13.81 5.28 -7.28
CA ALA A 396 13.55 3.84 -7.12
C ALA A 396 13.47 3.44 -5.64
N SER A 397 14.34 3.99 -4.78
CA SER A 397 14.28 3.73 -3.33
C SER A 397 12.94 4.17 -2.75
N ASN A 398 12.52 5.41 -3.02
CA ASN A 398 11.27 6.00 -2.51
C ASN A 398 10.04 5.17 -2.91
N ILE A 399 9.85 4.87 -4.20
CA ILE A 399 8.69 4.07 -4.63
C ILE A 399 8.77 2.63 -4.10
N SER A 400 9.97 2.04 -4.01
CA SER A 400 10.10 0.67 -3.49
C SER A 400 9.69 0.56 -2.02
N LYS A 401 9.96 1.57 -1.21
CA LYS A 401 9.50 1.62 0.18
C LYS A 401 7.98 1.63 0.27
N ILE A 402 7.31 2.45 -0.54
CA ILE A 402 5.84 2.48 -0.59
C ILE A 402 5.26 1.14 -1.08
N ILE A 403 5.86 0.51 -2.10
CA ILE A 403 5.46 -0.83 -2.55
C ILE A 403 5.65 -1.86 -1.42
N ALA A 404 6.74 -1.77 -0.65
CA ALA A 404 6.98 -2.66 0.48
C ALA A 404 5.92 -2.49 1.58
N LEU A 405 5.50 -1.25 1.87
CA LEU A 405 4.38 -1.00 2.79
C LEU A 405 3.09 -1.66 2.31
N LYS A 406 2.80 -1.61 0.99
CA LYS A 406 1.60 -2.22 0.38
C LYS A 406 1.54 -3.74 0.53
N ILE A 407 2.67 -4.40 0.73
CA ILE A 407 2.74 -5.86 0.94
C ILE A 407 2.23 -6.23 2.35
N GLY A 408 2.31 -5.31 3.31
CA GLY A 408 1.73 -5.46 4.64
C GLY A 408 0.21 -5.28 4.64
N LYS A 409 -0.47 -5.87 5.63
CA LYS A 409 -1.92 -5.67 5.81
C LYS A 409 -2.25 -4.28 6.37
N ASP A 410 -1.27 -3.63 6.99
CA ASP A 410 -1.36 -2.33 7.66
C ASP A 410 -1.01 -1.16 6.72
N PHE A 411 -1.23 -1.34 5.42
CA PHE A 411 -0.91 -0.32 4.41
C PHE A 411 -1.68 0.99 4.60
N PRO A 412 -3.02 0.99 4.80
CA PRO A 412 -3.76 2.23 5.02
C PRO A 412 -3.26 2.99 6.24
N GLU A 413 -3.00 2.29 7.35
CA GLU A 413 -2.54 2.89 8.60
C GLU A 413 -1.14 3.47 8.46
N LYS A 414 -0.22 2.75 7.80
CA LYS A 414 1.15 3.24 7.56
C LYS A 414 1.18 4.40 6.59
N ILE A 415 0.37 4.38 5.54
CA ILE A 415 0.30 5.51 4.61
C ILE A 415 -0.32 6.71 5.32
N ALA A 416 -1.40 6.52 6.08
CA ALA A 416 -1.98 7.58 6.90
C ALA A 416 -0.93 8.17 7.86
N ALA A 417 -0.13 7.36 8.56
CA ALA A 417 0.96 7.85 9.40
C ALA A 417 2.03 8.66 8.64
N LEU A 418 2.21 8.40 7.33
CA LEU A 418 3.13 9.16 6.48
C LEU A 418 2.52 10.43 5.89
N VAL A 419 1.19 10.49 5.70
CA VAL A 419 0.52 11.60 5.00
C VAL A 419 -0.42 12.44 5.87
N SER A 420 -0.76 11.96 7.06
CA SER A 420 -1.68 12.61 7.99
C SER A 420 -1.08 12.69 9.39
N GLY A 421 -1.24 13.86 10.02
CA GLY A 421 -1.06 14.02 11.45
C GLY A 421 -2.37 13.74 12.21
N ARG A 422 -2.27 13.47 13.52
CA ARG A 422 -3.45 13.30 14.39
C ARG A 422 -4.12 14.66 14.64
N LEU A 423 -5.45 14.71 14.53
CA LEU A 423 -6.29 15.87 14.83
C LEU A 423 -6.34 16.16 16.33
N SER A 424 -6.49 17.44 16.69
CA SER A 424 -6.82 17.83 18.07
C SER A 424 -8.26 17.42 18.46
N GLU A 425 -8.47 17.04 19.72
CA GLU A 425 -9.78 16.62 20.26
C GLU A 425 -10.86 17.67 20.03
N ARG A 426 -10.55 18.95 20.28
CA ARG A 426 -11.47 20.09 20.08
C ARG A 426 -12.00 20.21 18.64
N LEU A 427 -11.16 19.97 17.63
CA LEU A 427 -11.60 20.01 16.23
C LEU A 427 -12.39 18.74 15.84
N THR A 428 -12.12 17.62 16.52
CA THR A 428 -12.89 16.38 16.33
C THR A 428 -14.32 16.56 16.83
N GLU A 429 -14.51 17.12 18.02
CA GLU A 429 -15.84 17.43 18.57
C GLU A 429 -16.62 18.39 17.65
N ARG A 430 -15.99 19.48 17.20
CA ARG A 430 -16.64 20.45 16.30
C ARG A 430 -16.99 19.87 14.94
N PHE A 431 -16.18 18.97 14.41
CA PHE A 431 -16.51 18.22 13.19
C PHE A 431 -17.79 17.39 13.39
N GLU A 432 -17.90 16.69 14.53
CA GLU A 432 -19.12 15.93 14.85
C GLU A 432 -20.34 16.83 15.01
N GLU A 433 -20.19 17.98 15.67
CA GLU A 433 -21.25 18.98 15.85
C GLU A 433 -21.70 19.62 14.54
N THR A 434 -20.79 19.83 13.58
CA THR A 434 -21.10 20.40 12.26
C THR A 434 -21.74 19.36 11.32
N ILE A 435 -21.33 18.09 11.40
CA ILE A 435 -21.88 17.02 10.55
C ILE A 435 -23.27 16.53 11.03
N LYS A 436 -23.52 16.47 12.34
CA LYS A 436 -24.82 16.07 12.91
C LYS A 436 -26.02 16.82 12.27
N PRO A 437 -26.00 18.17 12.13
CA PRO A 437 -27.08 18.92 11.50
C PRO A 437 -27.10 18.78 9.98
N ILE A 438 -25.99 18.53 9.28
CA ILE A 438 -25.96 18.32 7.80
C ILE A 438 -26.55 16.94 7.41
N LYS A 439 -26.41 15.92 8.27
CA LYS A 439 -27.04 14.59 8.06
C LYS A 439 -28.57 14.61 8.19
N ASN A 440 -29.12 15.55 8.94
CA ASN A 440 -30.57 15.67 9.19
C ASN A 440 -31.42 16.13 7.98
N PRO A 441 -31.03 17.13 7.17
CA PRO A 441 -31.77 17.53 5.97
C PRO A 441 -31.75 16.48 4.87
N VAL A 442 -30.68 15.67 4.72
CA VAL A 442 -30.67 14.53 3.78
C VAL A 442 -31.73 13.48 4.16
N LYS A 443 -31.98 13.28 5.48
CA LYS A 443 -33.09 12.44 5.96
C LYS A 443 -34.46 13.11 5.83
N LYS A 444 -34.57 14.44 6.01
CA LYS A 444 -35.83 15.19 5.84
C LYS A 444 -36.24 15.35 4.37
N ALA A 445 -35.30 15.51 3.44
CA ALA A 445 -35.56 15.59 2.00
C ALA A 445 -36.22 14.30 1.48
N ARG A 446 -35.87 13.13 2.03
CA ARG A 446 -36.58 11.86 1.75
C ARG A 446 -38.02 11.83 2.27
N LYS A 447 -38.36 12.62 3.30
CA LYS A 447 -39.73 12.72 3.88
C LYS A 447 -40.57 13.82 3.24
N SER A 448 -39.99 14.66 2.40
CA SER A 448 -40.65 15.78 1.70
C SER A 448 -41.24 15.37 0.34
N ILE A 449 -41.60 14.11 0.16
CA ILE A 449 -42.53 13.73 -0.90
C ILE A 449 -43.91 13.90 -0.28
N TYR A 450 -44.62 14.97 -0.64
CA TYR A 450 -46.00 15.17 -0.22
C TYR A 450 -46.79 13.89 -0.53
N PRO A 451 -47.55 13.30 0.42
CA PRO A 451 -48.44 12.21 0.09
C PRO A 451 -49.48 12.76 -0.90
N VAL A 452 -49.37 12.38 -2.16
CA VAL A 452 -50.42 12.63 -3.15
C VAL A 452 -51.68 12.00 -2.60
N HIS A 453 -52.67 12.82 -2.21
CA HIS A 453 -53.98 12.33 -1.83
C HIS A 453 -54.62 11.71 -3.07
N GLN A 454 -54.50 10.39 -3.22
CA GLN A 454 -55.30 9.64 -4.17
C GLN A 454 -56.72 9.57 -3.60
N GLY A 455 -57.57 10.52 -4.00
CA GLY A 455 -59.00 10.44 -3.72
C GLY A 455 -59.57 9.18 -4.35
N LYS A 456 -60.06 8.24 -3.52
CA LYS A 456 -60.83 7.10 -4.02
C LYS A 456 -62.22 7.60 -4.39
N ILE A 457 -62.71 7.24 -5.57
CA ILE A 457 -64.12 7.50 -5.94
C ILE A 457 -65.01 6.83 -4.90
N ALA A 458 -66.06 7.53 -4.47
CA ALA A 458 -66.96 7.06 -3.43
C ALA A 458 -67.54 5.68 -3.77
N PHE A 459 -67.61 4.79 -2.77
CA PHE A 459 -68.19 3.45 -2.87
C PHE A 459 -67.44 2.44 -3.76
N ILE A 460 -66.16 2.65 -4.05
CA ILE A 460 -65.28 1.60 -4.62
C ILE A 460 -64.94 0.56 -3.52
N GLY A 461 -65.22 -0.72 -3.79
CA GLY A 461 -64.89 -1.85 -2.91
C GLY A 461 -65.89 -2.16 -1.79
N LEU A 462 -67.05 -1.48 -1.76
CA LEU A 462 -68.14 -1.73 -0.82
C LEU A 462 -69.29 -2.50 -1.49
N LYS A 463 -70.08 -3.26 -0.72
CA LYS A 463 -71.27 -3.99 -1.24
C LYS A 463 -72.23 -3.02 -1.94
N GLN A 464 -72.59 -3.33 -3.19
CA GLN A 464 -73.58 -2.62 -4.00
C GLN A 464 -74.97 -2.73 -3.35
N THR A 465 -75.68 -1.61 -3.26
CA THR A 465 -77.08 -1.53 -2.81
C THR A 465 -77.80 -0.56 -3.74
N ASN A 466 -79.10 -0.72 -3.98
CA ASN A 466 -79.85 0.12 -4.93
C ASN A 466 -79.67 1.63 -4.68
N GLY A 467 -79.63 2.08 -3.42
CA GLY A 467 -79.37 3.48 -3.09
C GLY A 467 -77.96 3.97 -3.46
N ARG A 468 -76.95 3.10 -3.41
CA ARG A 468 -75.56 3.41 -3.80
C ARG A 468 -75.37 3.43 -5.32
N GLU A 469 -76.11 2.61 -6.06
CA GLU A 469 -76.14 2.69 -7.52
C GLU A 469 -76.80 3.98 -8.00
N ALA A 470 -77.91 4.39 -7.39
CA ALA A 470 -78.57 5.65 -7.71
C ALA A 470 -77.64 6.85 -7.51
N ILE A 471 -76.86 6.87 -6.42
CA ILE A 471 -75.88 7.93 -6.17
C ILE A 471 -74.73 7.90 -7.19
N LYS A 472 -74.20 6.72 -7.55
CA LYS A 472 -73.17 6.63 -8.59
C LYS A 472 -73.66 7.13 -9.95
N SER A 473 -74.90 6.81 -10.31
CA SER A 473 -75.54 7.24 -11.56
C SER A 473 -75.81 8.75 -11.57
N MET A 474 -76.25 9.34 -10.46
CA MET A 474 -76.50 10.79 -10.36
C MET A 474 -75.26 11.64 -10.63
N PHE A 475 -74.08 11.16 -10.22
CA PHE A 475 -72.83 11.90 -10.35
C PHE A 475 -71.91 11.38 -11.48
N ASP A 476 -72.44 10.51 -12.36
CA ASP A 476 -71.73 9.86 -13.48
C ASP A 476 -70.35 9.30 -13.08
N LEU A 477 -70.26 8.74 -11.86
CA LEU A 477 -69.01 8.28 -11.26
C LEU A 477 -68.61 6.92 -11.84
N ARG A 478 -67.88 6.94 -12.95
CA ARG A 478 -67.37 5.73 -13.61
C ARG A 478 -65.96 5.38 -13.15
N PRO A 479 -65.67 4.12 -12.79
CA PRO A 479 -64.30 3.68 -12.59
C PRO A 479 -63.52 3.74 -13.92
N PHE A 480 -62.21 3.97 -13.82
CA PHE A 480 -61.33 4.15 -14.99
C PHE A 480 -61.37 2.96 -15.97
N SER A 481 -61.73 1.77 -15.50
CA SER A 481 -61.91 0.55 -16.29
C SER A 481 -63.14 0.57 -17.21
N GLU A 482 -64.10 1.46 -16.98
CA GLU A 482 -65.36 1.59 -17.75
C GLU A 482 -65.32 2.76 -18.74
N MET A 483 -64.23 3.53 -18.77
CA MET A 483 -64.02 4.55 -19.79
C MET A 483 -63.57 3.89 -21.10
N VAL A 484 -64.53 3.62 -22.00
CA VAL A 484 -64.23 3.25 -23.38
C VAL A 484 -63.72 4.50 -24.10
N TYR A 485 -62.41 4.56 -24.34
CA TYR A 485 -61.83 5.54 -25.26
C TYR A 485 -62.29 5.20 -26.67
N ARG A 486 -62.99 6.12 -27.33
CA ARG A 486 -63.20 6.11 -28.79
C ARG A 486 -62.01 6.73 -29.49
#